data_AF-A0A7S3UPK6-F1
#
_entry.id   AF-A0A7S3UPK6-F1
#
_cell.length_a   1.000
_cell.length_b   1.000
_cell.length_c   1.000
_cell.angle_alpha   90.00
_cell.angle_beta   90.00
_cell.angle_gamma   90.00
#
_symmetry.space_group_name_H-M   'P 1'
#
loop_
_entity.id
_entity.type
_entity.pdbx_description
1 polymer ?
#
loop_
_entity_poly.entity_id
_entity_poly.type
_entity_poly.pdbx_seq_one_letter_code
_entity_poly.pdbx_strand_id
1 'polypeptide(L)'
;GGGDLGPMEVPAAFDPGEMSPGAVLLEGGAVYRSTSNANQYALGAVGVRSGRAAWEFRVEADSARDECSALGAAGRPVPPGVSYETAANMWTRRAYNGQLYHGGPAGGGGGGRGGA
;
A
#
# COMPACT_ATOMS: atom_id res chain seq x y z
N GLY A 1 -1.75 26.98 -27.53
CA GLY A 1 -0.86 25.83 -27.76
C GLY A 1 -0.62 25.16 -26.43
N GLY A 2 -1.25 24.02 -26.19
CA GLY A 2 -1.00 23.19 -25.01
C GLY A 2 -0.45 21.86 -25.52
N GLY A 3 0.87 21.72 -25.48
CA GLY A 3 1.50 20.44 -25.80
C GLY A 3 1.21 19.46 -24.67
N ASP A 4 0.62 18.33 -25.00
CA ASP A 4 0.64 17.14 -24.16
C ASP A 4 2.10 16.76 -23.93
N LEU A 5 2.59 16.92 -22.71
CA LEU A 5 3.98 16.63 -22.33
C LEU A 5 4.23 15.13 -22.16
N GLY A 6 3.27 14.27 -22.50
CA GLY A 6 3.34 12.84 -22.24
C GLY A 6 3.25 12.53 -20.74
N PRO A 7 3.26 11.25 -20.37
CA PRO A 7 3.23 10.85 -18.97
C PRO A 7 4.51 11.32 -18.26
N MET A 8 4.35 11.98 -17.12
CA MET A 8 5.45 12.26 -16.20
C MET A 8 5.92 10.93 -15.60
N GLU A 9 7.11 10.49 -15.98
CA GLU A 9 7.79 9.38 -15.31
C GLU A 9 8.50 9.89 -14.05
N VAL A 10 8.36 9.14 -12.98
CA VAL A 10 9.01 9.42 -11.69
C VAL A 10 9.77 8.18 -11.23
N PRO A 11 10.81 8.35 -10.37
CA PRO A 11 11.51 7.21 -9.81
C PRO A 11 10.54 6.25 -9.10
N ALA A 12 10.63 4.96 -9.43
CA ALA A 12 9.92 3.89 -8.74
C ALA A 12 10.64 3.59 -7.41
N ALA A 13 10.47 4.47 -6.44
CA ALA A 13 11.13 4.37 -5.13
C ALA A 13 10.15 4.66 -3.99
N PHE A 14 10.36 3.96 -2.87
CA PHE A 14 9.73 4.24 -1.59
C PHE A 14 10.39 5.43 -0.88
N ASP A 15 9.62 6.15 -0.09
CA ASP A 15 10.04 7.31 0.70
C ASP A 15 10.64 6.83 2.05
N PRO A 16 11.93 7.08 2.33
CA PRO A 16 12.53 6.69 3.60
C PRO A 16 11.96 7.47 4.80
N GLY A 17 11.27 8.60 4.56
CA GLY A 17 10.58 9.35 5.60
C GLY A 17 9.17 8.84 5.92
N GLU A 18 8.61 7.95 5.08
CA GLU A 18 7.20 7.52 5.17
C GLU A 18 7.12 6.00 5.14
N MET A 19 7.80 5.39 6.10
CA MET A 19 7.84 3.95 6.31
C MET A 19 7.85 3.61 7.79
N SER A 20 7.47 2.37 8.11
CA SER A 20 7.51 1.88 9.49
C SER A 20 8.93 1.55 9.95
N PRO A 21 9.24 1.61 11.26
CA PRO A 21 10.58 1.30 11.78
C PRO A 21 11.06 -0.14 11.53
N GLY A 22 10.14 -1.09 11.37
CA GLY A 22 10.44 -2.50 11.09
C GLY A 22 10.56 -2.81 9.61
N ALA A 23 11.00 -1.85 8.80
CA ALA A 23 11.21 -2.01 7.37
C ALA A 23 12.57 -1.47 6.95
N VAL A 24 13.08 -2.01 5.83
CA VAL A 24 14.29 -1.51 5.18
C VAL A 24 14.03 -1.29 3.70
N LEU A 25 14.66 -0.26 3.15
CA LEU A 25 14.66 0.00 1.72
C LEU A 25 16.00 -0.46 1.13
N LEU A 26 15.92 -1.24 0.06
CA LEU A 26 17.05 -1.79 -0.68
C LEU A 26 17.06 -1.19 -2.10
N GLU A 27 18.14 -1.42 -2.84
CA GLU A 27 18.24 -1.03 -4.26
C GLU A 27 17.88 0.44 -4.54
N GLY A 28 18.41 1.34 -3.71
CA GLY A 28 18.15 2.78 -3.86
C GLY A 28 16.71 3.20 -3.58
N GLY A 29 15.93 2.37 -2.88
CA GLY A 29 14.52 2.64 -2.56
C GLY A 29 13.53 1.86 -3.41
N ALA A 30 13.98 1.11 -4.42
CA ALA A 30 13.07 0.35 -5.30
C ALA A 30 12.47 -0.89 -4.62
N VAL A 31 13.17 -1.46 -3.64
CA VAL A 31 12.74 -2.68 -2.96
C VAL A 31 12.43 -2.40 -1.49
N TYR A 32 11.22 -2.72 -1.08
CA TYR A 32 10.79 -2.73 0.31
C TYR A 32 10.95 -4.13 0.91
N ARG A 33 11.48 -4.22 2.14
CA ARG A 33 11.51 -5.46 2.91
C ARG A 33 11.07 -5.21 4.35
N SER A 34 10.04 -5.91 4.81
CA SER A 34 9.72 -5.98 6.23
C SER A 34 10.79 -6.80 6.97
N THR A 35 11.20 -6.32 8.15
CA THR A 35 12.10 -7.03 9.08
C THR A 35 11.39 -7.34 10.40
N SER A 36 10.05 -7.25 10.42
CA SER A 36 9.21 -7.44 11.60
C SER A 36 8.01 -8.33 11.27
N ASN A 37 7.51 -9.04 12.28
CA ASN A 37 6.27 -9.83 12.20
C ASN A 37 5.01 -9.00 12.53
N ALA A 38 5.16 -7.71 12.85
CA ALA A 38 4.04 -6.78 13.05
C ALA A 38 3.71 -6.05 11.73
N ASN A 39 2.50 -5.49 11.62
CA ASN A 39 2.11 -4.66 10.47
C ASN A 39 3.12 -3.54 10.20
N GLN A 40 3.68 -3.54 9.00
CA GLN A 40 4.61 -2.52 8.52
C GLN A 40 4.10 -1.95 7.19
N TYR A 41 4.53 -0.74 6.85
CA TYR A 41 4.26 -0.12 5.56
C TYR A 41 5.46 0.69 5.05
N ALA A 42 5.44 1.00 3.75
CA ALA A 42 6.20 2.08 3.14
C ALA A 42 5.35 2.74 2.03
N LEU A 43 5.43 4.05 1.89
CA LEU A 43 4.77 4.80 0.82
C LEU A 43 5.75 5.13 -0.31
N GLY A 44 5.23 5.27 -1.53
CA GLY A 44 6.02 5.81 -2.64
C GLY A 44 6.49 7.24 -2.37
N ALA A 45 7.66 7.58 -2.91
CA ALA A 45 8.27 8.92 -2.81
C ALA A 45 7.43 10.02 -3.47
N VAL A 46 6.59 9.65 -4.46
CA VAL A 46 5.73 10.59 -5.18
C VAL A 46 4.27 10.23 -4.98
N GLY A 47 3.52 11.17 -4.40
CA GLY A 47 2.07 11.07 -4.26
C GLY A 47 1.33 11.60 -5.49
N VAL A 48 0.12 11.08 -5.73
CA VAL A 48 -0.77 11.51 -6.81
C VAL A 48 -1.86 12.40 -6.22
N ARG A 49 -2.02 13.63 -6.73
CA ARG A 49 -3.07 14.57 -6.28
C ARG A 49 -4.18 14.82 -7.29
N SER A 50 -3.91 14.64 -8.58
CA SER A 50 -4.86 14.82 -9.66
C SER A 50 -4.43 14.01 -10.89
N GLY A 51 -5.35 13.85 -11.85
CA GLY A 51 -5.09 13.12 -13.09
C GLY A 51 -5.14 11.60 -12.93
N ARG A 52 -4.38 10.89 -13.75
CA ARG A 52 -4.29 9.42 -13.76
C ARG A 52 -2.83 9.01 -13.59
N ALA A 53 -2.60 8.05 -12.71
CA ALA A 53 -1.30 7.42 -12.52
C ALA A 53 -1.43 5.91 -12.66
N ALA A 54 -0.31 5.26 -13.00
CA ALA A 54 -0.18 3.81 -13.02
C ALA A 54 1.18 3.45 -12.41
N TRP A 55 1.22 2.33 -11.71
CA TRP A 55 2.42 1.75 -11.14
C TRP A 55 2.25 0.24 -11.10
N GLU A 56 3.36 -0.48 -10.96
CA GLU A 56 3.38 -1.93 -10.83
C GLU A 56 4.21 -2.32 -9.61
N PHE A 57 3.82 -3.42 -8.98
CA PHE A 57 4.59 -4.05 -7.90
C PHE A 57 4.95 -5.48 -8.31
N ARG A 58 6.20 -5.86 -8.04
CA ARG A 58 6.65 -7.25 -8.07
C ARG A 58 6.88 -7.73 -6.65
N VAL A 59 6.28 -8.86 -6.28
CA VAL A 59 6.57 -9.52 -5.00
C VAL A 59 7.82 -10.37 -5.18
N GLU A 60 8.95 -9.94 -4.62
CA GLU A 60 10.23 -10.67 -4.70
C GLU A 60 10.23 -11.94 -3.84
N ALA A 61 9.71 -11.82 -2.62
CA ALA A 61 9.66 -12.89 -1.64
C ALA A 61 8.50 -12.65 -0.67
N ASP A 62 7.76 -13.71 -0.37
CA ASP A 62 6.74 -13.76 0.68
C ASP A 62 6.64 -15.22 1.18
N SER A 63 5.92 -15.43 2.27
CA SER A 63 5.69 -16.76 2.83
C SER A 63 4.62 -17.49 2.03
N ALA A 64 5.03 -18.51 1.26
CA ALA A 64 4.10 -19.28 0.44
C ALA A 64 2.97 -19.89 1.29
N ARG A 65 1.71 -19.66 0.90
CA ARG A 65 0.48 -20.06 1.62
C ARG A 65 0.24 -19.35 2.95
N ASP A 66 1.01 -18.31 3.23
CA ASP A 66 0.84 -17.41 4.38
C ASP A 66 1.23 -15.99 3.98
N GLU A 67 0.88 -15.60 2.74
CA GLU A 67 1.32 -14.33 2.20
C GLU A 67 0.71 -13.18 3.01
N CYS A 68 1.58 -12.33 3.52
CA CYS A 68 1.22 -11.22 4.39
C CYS A 68 1.26 -9.88 3.67
N SER A 69 1.71 -9.85 2.42
CA SER A 69 1.78 -8.63 1.62
C SER A 69 0.40 -8.12 1.20
N ALA A 70 0.18 -6.82 1.37
CA ALA A 70 -0.96 -6.09 0.83
C ALA A 70 -0.45 -4.86 0.06
N LEU A 71 -0.86 -4.73 -1.20
CA LEU A 71 -0.28 -3.76 -2.14
C LEU A 71 -1.37 -2.82 -2.66
N GLY A 72 -1.06 -1.53 -2.81
CA GLY A 72 -2.03 -0.57 -3.34
C GLY A 72 -1.67 0.88 -3.07
N ALA A 73 -2.68 1.69 -2.72
CA ALA A 73 -2.56 3.13 -2.48
C ALA A 73 -2.97 3.49 -1.05
N ALA A 74 -2.40 4.58 -0.52
CA ALA A 74 -2.75 5.10 0.79
C ALA A 74 -2.70 6.64 0.82
N GLY A 75 -3.57 7.23 1.65
CA GLY A 75 -3.52 8.64 2.00
C GLY A 75 -2.64 8.88 3.22
N ARG A 76 -1.85 9.96 3.21
CA ARG A 76 -1.09 10.42 4.38
C ARG A 76 -2.01 11.18 5.37
N PRO A 77 -1.74 11.13 6.69
CA PRO A 77 -0.72 10.30 7.35
C PRO A 77 -1.16 8.84 7.46
N VAL A 78 -0.20 7.91 7.52
CA VAL A 78 -0.47 6.52 7.89
C VAL A 78 -0.16 6.33 9.37
N PRO A 79 -1.15 5.99 10.22
CA PRO A 79 -0.92 5.79 11.64
C PRO A 79 0.07 4.65 11.91
N PRO A 80 0.98 4.79 12.89
CA PRO A 80 1.89 3.71 13.27
C PRO A 80 1.14 2.42 13.65
N GLY A 81 1.57 1.28 13.12
CA GLY A 81 1.03 -0.05 13.45
C GLY A 81 -0.38 -0.33 12.91
N VAL A 82 -0.95 0.54 12.07
CA VAL A 82 -2.28 0.33 11.48
C VAL A 82 -2.29 -0.92 10.59
N SER A 83 -3.39 -1.68 10.63
CA SER A 83 -3.62 -2.82 9.74
C SER A 83 -4.25 -2.37 8.43
N TYR A 84 -3.80 -2.93 7.30
CA TYR A 84 -4.48 -2.72 6.01
C TYR A 84 -5.93 -3.23 6.03
N GLU A 85 -6.28 -4.16 6.94
CA GLU A 85 -7.62 -4.72 7.05
C GLU A 85 -8.64 -3.71 7.57
N THR A 86 -8.21 -2.75 8.40
CA THR A 86 -9.09 -1.78 9.07
C THR A 86 -8.81 -0.33 8.68
N ALA A 87 -7.68 -0.06 8.02
CA ALA A 87 -7.30 1.28 7.59
C ALA A 87 -8.29 1.84 6.55
N ALA A 88 -9.03 2.89 6.91
CA ALA A 88 -9.94 3.59 6.01
C ALA A 88 -9.22 4.54 5.03
N ASN A 89 -7.94 4.82 5.23
CA ASN A 89 -7.13 5.65 4.32
C ASN A 89 -6.29 4.80 3.34
N MET A 90 -6.52 3.49 3.27
CA MET A 90 -5.80 2.58 2.38
C MET A 90 -6.77 1.89 1.43
N TRP A 91 -6.28 1.59 0.24
CA TRP A 91 -6.92 0.73 -0.74
C TRP A 91 -5.89 -0.29 -1.17
N THR A 92 -6.00 -1.50 -0.63
CA THR A 92 -4.99 -2.53 -0.84
C THR A 92 -5.60 -3.82 -1.35
N ARG A 93 -4.80 -4.59 -2.08
CA ARG A 93 -5.11 -5.96 -2.47
C ARG A 93 -4.15 -6.89 -1.77
N ARG A 94 -4.69 -7.90 -1.06
CA ARG A 94 -3.87 -8.88 -0.34
C ARG A 94 -3.37 -9.96 -1.29
N ALA A 95 -2.09 -10.30 -1.19
CA ALA A 95 -1.44 -11.32 -2.02
C ALA A 95 -2.03 -12.72 -1.79
N TYR A 96 -2.29 -13.10 -0.54
CA TYR A 96 -2.80 -14.44 -0.18
C TYR A 96 -4.12 -14.82 -0.85
N ASN A 97 -5.12 -13.94 -0.79
CA ASN A 97 -6.50 -14.27 -1.19
C ASN A 97 -7.04 -13.37 -2.31
N GLY A 98 -6.25 -12.39 -2.79
CA GLY A 98 -6.64 -11.46 -3.83
C GLY A 98 -7.73 -10.46 -3.43
N GLN A 99 -8.15 -10.43 -2.16
CA GLN A 99 -9.23 -9.57 -1.67
C GLN A 99 -8.80 -8.10 -1.61
N LEU A 100 -9.78 -7.21 -1.83
CA LEU A 100 -9.60 -5.76 -1.71
C LEU A 100 -10.01 -5.31 -0.31
N TYR A 101 -9.22 -4.40 0.28
CA TYR A 101 -9.47 -3.83 1.60
C TYR A 101 -9.46 -2.30 1.56
N HIS A 102 -10.46 -1.71 2.21
CA HIS A 102 -10.61 -0.27 2.47
C HIS A 102 -11.54 -0.06 3.66
N GLY A 103 -10.97 0.09 4.87
CA GLY A 103 -11.75 0.10 6.10
C GLY A 103 -12.47 -1.23 6.40
N GLY A 104 -11.98 -2.33 5.83
CA GLY A 104 -12.62 -3.65 5.82
C GLY A 104 -12.56 -4.30 4.44
N PRO A 105 -12.85 -5.60 4.32
CA PRO A 105 -12.90 -6.29 3.02
C PRO A 105 -14.07 -5.78 2.16
N ALA A 106 -13.78 -5.40 0.91
CA ALA A 106 -14.80 -4.98 -0.04
C ALA A 106 -15.72 -6.17 -0.41
N GLY A 107 -17.02 -6.02 -0.21
CA GLY A 107 -18.01 -7.09 -0.45
C GLY A 107 -18.32 -7.97 0.77
N GLY A 108 -17.60 -7.79 1.88
CA GLY A 108 -18.07 -8.22 3.19
C GLY A 108 -19.15 -7.26 3.65
N GLY A 109 -20.40 -7.52 3.26
CA GLY A 109 -21.55 -6.80 3.78
C GLY A 109 -21.49 -6.79 5.31
N GLY A 110 -21.11 -5.65 5.88
CA GLY A 110 -21.32 -5.35 7.28
C GLY A 110 -22.81 -5.31 7.52
N GLY A 111 -23.40 -6.49 7.77
CA GLY A 111 -24.67 -6.59 8.47
C GLY A 111 -24.46 -5.87 9.79
N GLY A 112 -24.92 -4.64 9.85
CA GLY A 112 -24.95 -3.86 11.08
C GLY A 112 -25.65 -4.70 12.13
N ARG A 113 -24.90 -5.15 13.13
CA ARG A 113 -25.49 -5.40 14.44
C ARG A 113 -25.68 -4.03 15.09
N GLY A 114 -26.69 -3.31 14.61
CA GLY A 114 -27.37 -2.33 15.44
C GLY A 114 -27.98 -3.11 16.60
N GLY A 115 -27.37 -3.01 17.77
CA GLY A 115 -28.00 -3.43 19.02
C GLY A 115 -29.14 -2.45 19.31
N ALA A 116 -30.34 -3.01 19.43
CA ALA A 116 -31.48 -2.38 20.09
C ALA A 116 -31.21 -2.24 21.60
#